data_AF-A0A9Q4L6L4-F1
#
_entry.id   AF-A0A9Q4L6L4-F1
#
_cell.length_a   1.000
_cell.length_b   1.000
_cell.length_c   1.000
_cell.angle_alpha   90.00
_cell.angle_beta   90.00
_cell.angle_gamma   90.00
#
_symmetry.space_group_name_H-M   'P 1'
#
loop_
_entity.id
_entity.type
_entity.pdbx_description
1 polymer ?
#
loop_
_entity_poly.entity_id
_entity_poly.type
_entity_poly.pdbx_seq_one_letter_code
_entity_poly.pdbx_strand_id
1 'polypeptide(L)'
;MDVDLVPCVEHRHYTSYPAYKDGTYDSGMAFQPRFSSETIVNYPGLHYENGCDMHSNYKETVRIFKNARDYYNENFDTVWTIGAHSYGIECLIYNVPEAILKRSNRADRFDETLQFLEDAEESDDLEGFDQVSEMEELFGSSNTQWEVSEAEYMISRLRGMWDDWYDKQKNAQLFN
;
A
#
# COMPACT_ATOMS: atom_id res chain seq x y z
N MET A 1 -23.87 4.65 9.89
CA MET A 1 -22.72 4.56 8.96
C MET A 1 -22.79 5.80 8.14
N ASP A 2 -21.77 6.62 8.22
CA ASP A 2 -21.63 7.76 7.33
C ASP A 2 -21.18 7.25 5.96
N VAL A 3 -21.59 7.92 4.89
CA VAL A 3 -21.31 7.51 3.52
C VAL A 3 -20.74 8.70 2.77
N ASP A 4 -19.53 8.51 2.24
CA ASP A 4 -18.91 9.47 1.32
C ASP A 4 -19.28 9.10 -0.12
N LEU A 5 -19.80 10.06 -0.87
CA LEU A 5 -20.14 9.91 -2.29
C LEU A 5 -19.10 10.65 -3.13
N VAL A 6 -18.52 9.94 -4.11
CA VAL A 6 -17.58 10.52 -5.09
C VAL A 6 -18.26 10.59 -6.45
N PRO A 7 -18.73 11.79 -6.89
CA PRO A 7 -19.25 11.97 -8.24
C PRO A 7 -18.11 11.82 -9.25
N CYS A 8 -18.27 10.92 -10.21
CA CYS A 8 -17.25 10.61 -11.21
C CYS A 8 -17.87 10.30 -12.57
N VAL A 9 -17.01 10.32 -13.59
CA VAL A 9 -17.32 9.84 -14.93
C VAL A 9 -16.48 8.59 -15.24
N GLU A 10 -16.95 7.76 -16.17
CA GLU A 10 -16.16 6.63 -16.67
C GLU A 10 -14.91 7.16 -17.37
N HIS A 11 -13.74 6.61 -16.99
CA HIS A 11 -12.49 6.80 -17.71
C HIS A 11 -12.18 5.52 -18.49
N ARG A 12 -11.77 5.65 -19.76
CA ARG A 12 -11.40 4.50 -20.59
C ARG A 12 -9.96 4.63 -21.05
N HIS A 13 -9.11 3.74 -20.58
CA HIS A 13 -7.74 3.63 -21.06
C HIS A 13 -7.69 2.60 -22.19
N TYR A 14 -7.61 3.08 -23.43
CA TYR A 14 -7.62 2.21 -24.60
C TYR A 14 -6.25 1.57 -24.84
N THR A 15 -6.20 0.25 -24.86
CA THR A 15 -4.98 -0.57 -25.07
C THR A 15 -4.82 -1.03 -26.51
N SER A 16 -5.89 -0.97 -27.33
CA SER A 16 -5.80 -1.24 -28.77
C SER A 16 -6.84 -0.48 -29.58
N TYR A 17 -6.48 -0.16 -30.83
CA TYR A 17 -7.36 0.50 -31.80
C TYR A 17 -7.38 -0.30 -33.12
N PRO A 18 -8.14 -1.41 -33.20
CA PRO A 18 -8.32 -2.14 -34.44
C PRO A 18 -9.15 -1.32 -35.44
N ALA A 19 -8.72 -1.24 -36.70
CA ALA A 19 -9.28 -0.35 -37.73
C ALA A 19 -10.80 -0.54 -38.03
N TYR A 20 -11.39 -1.66 -37.62
CA TYR A 20 -12.78 -2.04 -37.95
C TYR A 20 -13.56 -2.65 -36.78
N LYS A 21 -13.11 -2.46 -35.52
CA LYS A 21 -13.81 -2.93 -34.31
C LYS A 21 -13.68 -1.89 -33.19
N ASP A 22 -14.53 -2.01 -32.17
CA ASP A 22 -14.35 -1.27 -30.93
C ASP A 22 -12.98 -1.62 -30.33
N GLY A 23 -12.29 -0.60 -29.82
CA GLY A 23 -11.01 -0.78 -29.13
C GLY A 23 -11.17 -1.53 -27.81
N THR A 24 -10.13 -2.26 -27.41
CA THR A 24 -10.05 -2.80 -26.05
C THR A 24 -9.64 -1.69 -25.09
N TYR A 25 -10.26 -1.65 -23.92
CA TYR A 25 -9.95 -0.64 -22.91
C TYR A 25 -10.10 -1.19 -21.50
N ASP A 26 -9.33 -0.60 -20.59
CA ASP A 26 -9.48 -0.75 -19.16
C ASP A 26 -10.41 0.34 -18.63
N SER A 27 -11.44 -0.07 -17.89
CA SER A 27 -12.44 0.84 -17.34
C SER A 27 -11.99 1.33 -15.97
N GLY A 28 -11.84 2.65 -15.84
CA GLY A 28 -11.61 3.34 -14.58
C GLY A 28 -12.70 4.37 -14.31
N MET A 29 -12.41 5.28 -13.39
CA MET A 29 -13.22 6.46 -13.14
C MET A 29 -12.34 7.70 -13.04
N ALA A 30 -12.92 8.85 -13.38
CA ALA A 30 -12.26 10.13 -13.29
C ALA A 30 -13.14 11.15 -12.57
N PHE A 31 -12.53 11.99 -11.75
CA PHE A 31 -13.20 13.14 -11.15
C PHE A 31 -12.21 14.27 -10.89
N GLN A 32 -12.71 15.50 -10.86
CA GLN A 32 -11.92 16.67 -10.54
C GLN A 32 -12.30 17.18 -9.15
N PRO A 33 -11.36 17.26 -8.19
CA PRO A 33 -11.63 17.80 -6.87
C PRO A 33 -12.07 19.26 -6.95
N ARG A 34 -12.99 19.67 -6.07
CA ARG A 34 -13.59 21.02 -6.07
C ARG A 34 -12.56 22.16 -6.03
N PHE A 35 -11.44 21.94 -5.35
CA PHE A 35 -10.41 22.95 -5.13
C PHE A 35 -9.09 22.63 -5.86
N SER A 36 -9.13 21.74 -6.86
CA SER A 36 -7.98 21.41 -7.71
C SER A 36 -8.34 21.56 -9.19
N SER A 37 -7.37 21.96 -10.02
CA SER A 37 -7.48 21.91 -11.47
C SER A 37 -7.16 20.53 -12.06
N GLU A 38 -6.61 19.64 -11.24
CA GLU A 38 -6.14 18.33 -11.70
C GLU A 38 -7.26 17.29 -11.63
N THR A 39 -7.30 16.44 -12.65
CA THR A 39 -8.22 15.29 -12.69
C THR A 39 -7.53 14.11 -12.02
N ILE A 40 -8.24 13.48 -11.09
CA ILE A 40 -7.85 12.21 -10.49
C ILE A 40 -8.47 11.12 -11.34
N VAL A 41 -7.65 10.18 -11.80
CA VAL A 41 -8.07 8.97 -12.51
C VAL A 41 -7.65 7.76 -11.70
N ASN A 42 -8.57 6.85 -11.41
CA ASN A 42 -8.24 5.60 -10.73
C ASN A 42 -9.03 4.42 -11.29
N TYR A 43 -8.61 3.20 -10.92
CA TYR A 43 -9.16 1.95 -11.45
C TYR A 43 -9.62 1.03 -10.32
N PRO A 44 -10.68 1.42 -9.57
CA PRO A 44 -11.12 0.67 -8.39
C PRO A 44 -11.62 -0.75 -8.70
N GLY A 45 -12.13 -0.98 -9.92
CA GLY A 45 -12.51 -2.31 -10.38
C GLY A 45 -11.29 -3.24 -10.46
N LEU A 46 -10.25 -2.81 -11.18
CA LEU A 46 -8.99 -3.56 -11.30
C LEU A 46 -8.28 -3.72 -9.95
N HIS A 47 -8.23 -2.66 -9.12
CA HIS A 47 -7.69 -2.73 -7.76
C HIS A 47 -8.39 -3.82 -6.93
N TYR A 48 -9.71 -3.91 -7.03
CA TYR A 48 -10.49 -4.93 -6.32
C TYR A 48 -10.21 -6.34 -6.85
N GLU A 49 -10.18 -6.53 -8.17
CA GLU A 49 -9.94 -7.81 -8.83
C GLU A 49 -8.54 -8.34 -8.50
N ASN A 50 -7.50 -7.54 -8.77
CA ASN A 50 -6.11 -7.90 -8.50
C ASN A 50 -5.88 -8.18 -7.01
N GLY A 51 -6.42 -7.34 -6.13
CA GLY A 51 -6.34 -7.55 -4.68
C GLY A 51 -7.13 -8.78 -4.18
N CYS A 52 -8.10 -9.29 -4.94
CA CYS A 52 -8.79 -10.55 -4.66
C CYS A 52 -8.02 -11.78 -5.16
N ASP A 53 -7.26 -11.62 -6.23
CA ASP A 53 -6.45 -12.70 -6.82
C ASP A 53 -5.17 -12.99 -6.02
N MET A 54 -4.72 -12.04 -5.20
CA MET A 54 -3.64 -12.24 -4.23
C MET A 54 -3.97 -13.34 -3.21
N HIS A 55 -2.92 -13.92 -2.62
CA HIS A 55 -3.06 -14.91 -1.55
C HIS A 55 -3.99 -14.42 -0.42
N SER A 56 -4.77 -15.31 0.21
CA SER A 56 -5.80 -14.95 1.19
C SER A 56 -5.30 -14.11 2.37
N ASN A 57 -4.01 -14.21 2.68
CA ASN A 57 -3.36 -13.46 3.73
C ASN A 57 -3.00 -12.03 3.35
N TYR A 58 -3.00 -11.64 2.06
CA TYR A 58 -2.70 -10.28 1.60
C TYR A 58 -3.54 -9.24 2.38
N LYS A 59 -4.86 -9.40 2.38
CA LYS A 59 -5.78 -8.51 3.11
C LYS A 59 -5.57 -8.54 4.62
N GLU A 60 -5.13 -9.66 5.19
CA GLU A 60 -4.77 -9.74 6.61
C GLU A 60 -3.47 -8.98 6.89
N THR A 61 -2.43 -9.13 6.06
CA THR A 61 -1.17 -8.38 6.16
C THR A 61 -1.39 -6.89 6.03
N VAL A 62 -2.18 -6.43 5.05
CA VAL A 62 -2.59 -5.02 4.93
C VAL A 62 -3.21 -4.51 6.22
N ARG A 63 -4.13 -5.28 6.84
CA ARG A 63 -4.75 -4.91 8.12
C ARG A 63 -3.73 -4.85 9.26
N ILE A 64 -2.77 -5.77 9.30
CA ILE A 64 -1.69 -5.74 10.30
C ILE A 64 -0.88 -4.44 10.16
N PHE A 65 -0.47 -4.06 8.95
CA PHE A 65 0.31 -2.84 8.71
C PHE A 65 -0.49 -1.56 9.00
N LYS A 66 -1.77 -1.50 8.64
CA LYS A 66 -2.66 -0.38 9.00
C LYS A 66 -2.80 -0.23 10.52
N ASN A 67 -3.05 -1.34 11.21
CA ASN A 67 -3.16 -1.33 12.67
C ASN A 67 -1.83 -1.00 13.34
N ALA A 68 -0.69 -1.42 12.77
CA ALA A 68 0.63 -1.08 13.28
C ALA A 68 0.92 0.43 13.14
N ARG A 69 0.58 1.03 11.99
CA ARG A 69 0.60 2.49 11.79
C ARG A 69 -0.26 3.21 12.82
N ASP A 70 -1.50 2.78 12.99
CA ASP A 70 -2.45 3.42 13.92
C ASP A 70 -1.96 3.29 15.37
N TYR A 71 -1.50 2.10 15.76
CA TYR A 71 -0.91 1.87 17.08
C TYR A 71 0.31 2.76 17.32
N TYR A 72 1.21 2.89 16.34
CA TYR A 72 2.35 3.79 16.43
C TYR A 72 1.88 5.24 16.71
N ASN A 73 0.95 5.73 15.91
CA ASN A 73 0.43 7.10 16.01
C ASN A 73 -0.31 7.38 17.34
N GLU A 74 -0.90 6.36 17.96
CA GLU A 74 -1.62 6.48 19.22
C GLU A 74 -0.74 6.35 20.47
N ASN A 75 0.38 5.62 20.38
CA ASN A 75 1.13 5.17 21.56
C ASN A 75 2.55 5.74 21.66
N PHE A 76 3.08 6.33 20.59
CA PHE A 76 4.41 6.92 20.60
C PHE A 76 4.32 8.45 20.59
N ASP A 77 4.93 9.09 21.59
CA ASP A 77 5.02 10.55 21.68
C ASP A 77 6.10 11.05 20.72
N THR A 78 5.75 11.15 19.44
CA THR A 78 6.63 11.68 18.40
C THR A 78 6.09 12.97 17.81
N VAL A 79 7.02 13.85 17.42
CA VAL A 79 6.69 15.15 16.80
C VAL A 79 5.89 14.96 15.50
N TRP A 80 6.02 13.80 14.86
CA TRP A 80 5.37 13.46 13.60
C TRP A 80 4.69 12.09 13.70
N THR A 81 3.47 12.01 13.18
CA THR A 81 2.74 10.76 12.97
C THR A 81 3.13 10.15 11.63
N ILE A 82 3.00 8.83 11.49
CA ILE A 82 3.04 8.17 10.18
C ILE A 82 1.81 8.61 9.37
N GLY A 83 2.04 9.41 8.32
CA GLY A 83 1.03 9.95 7.41
C GLY A 83 0.55 8.99 6.31
N ALA A 84 1.05 7.76 6.30
CA ALA A 84 0.76 6.77 5.27
C ALA A 84 -0.75 6.51 5.13
N HIS A 85 -1.28 6.81 3.95
CA HIS A 85 -2.69 6.63 3.64
C HIS A 85 -3.02 5.15 3.40
N SER A 86 -4.24 4.74 3.73
CA SER A 86 -4.65 3.32 3.69
C SER A 86 -4.54 2.68 2.30
N TYR A 87 -4.71 3.47 1.23
CA TYR A 87 -4.53 3.02 -0.15
C TYR A 87 -3.05 2.74 -0.47
N GLY A 88 -2.13 3.62 -0.05
CA GLY A 88 -0.69 3.43 -0.22
C GLY A 88 -0.19 2.19 0.50
N ILE A 89 -0.69 1.90 1.71
CA ILE A 89 -0.37 0.65 2.42
C ILE A 89 -0.90 -0.59 1.68
N GLU A 90 -2.07 -0.52 1.05
CA GLU A 90 -2.57 -1.63 0.22
C GLU A 90 -1.61 -1.90 -0.95
N CYS A 91 -1.29 -0.86 -1.71
CA CYS A 91 -0.37 -0.97 -2.84
C CYS A 91 1.04 -1.40 -2.40
N LEU A 92 1.57 -0.88 -1.30
CA LEU A 92 2.90 -1.27 -0.79
C LEU A 92 2.97 -2.78 -0.51
N ILE A 93 1.92 -3.31 0.15
CA ILE A 93 1.85 -4.74 0.50
C ILE A 93 1.53 -5.62 -0.72
N TYR A 94 0.95 -5.06 -1.78
CA TYR A 94 0.67 -5.78 -3.03
C TYR A 94 1.97 -6.24 -3.72
N ASN A 95 3.01 -5.42 -3.64
CA ASN A 95 4.32 -5.71 -4.22
C ASN A 95 5.14 -6.74 -3.43
N VAL A 96 4.67 -7.18 -2.26
CA VAL A 96 5.37 -8.14 -1.41
C VAL A 96 5.28 -9.55 -2.01
N PRO A 97 6.42 -10.28 -2.13
CA PRO A 97 6.44 -11.62 -2.68
C PRO A 97 5.42 -12.57 -2.04
N GLU A 98 4.69 -13.32 -2.86
CA GLU A 98 3.64 -14.22 -2.40
C GLU A 98 4.16 -15.28 -1.40
N ALA A 99 5.44 -15.66 -1.49
CA ALA A 99 6.09 -16.57 -0.55
C ALA A 99 6.08 -16.03 0.89
N ILE A 100 6.28 -14.73 1.08
CA ILE A 100 6.18 -14.05 2.37
C ILE A 100 4.71 -13.98 2.79
N LEU A 101 3.81 -13.62 1.87
CA LEU A 101 2.37 -13.54 2.17
C LEU A 101 1.78 -14.89 2.59
N LYS A 102 2.34 -16.01 2.11
CA LYS A 102 1.93 -17.39 2.47
C LYS A 102 2.33 -17.82 3.88
N ARG A 103 3.19 -17.07 4.58
CA ARG A 103 3.54 -17.38 5.98
C ARG A 103 2.29 -17.43 6.86
N SER A 104 2.14 -18.53 7.59
CA SER A 104 1.01 -18.74 8.49
C SER A 104 1.16 -17.97 9.80
N ASN A 105 2.40 -17.82 10.29
CA ASN A 105 2.70 -17.01 11.46
C ASN A 105 2.67 -15.53 11.08
N ARG A 106 1.87 -14.75 11.81
CA ARG A 106 1.71 -13.30 11.57
C ARG A 106 2.96 -12.51 11.94
N ALA A 107 3.69 -12.94 12.96
CA ALA A 107 4.93 -12.30 13.39
C ALA A 107 6.00 -12.43 12.29
N ASP A 108 6.31 -13.67 11.91
CA ASP A 108 7.27 -13.96 10.82
C ASP A 108 6.88 -13.24 9.53
N ARG A 109 5.58 -13.24 9.19
CA ARG A 109 5.10 -12.53 8.00
C ARG A 109 5.30 -11.03 8.08
N PHE A 110 5.01 -10.41 9.22
CA PHE A 110 5.20 -8.97 9.41
C PHE A 110 6.67 -8.59 9.32
N ASP A 111 7.53 -9.34 10.00
CA ASP A 111 8.98 -9.14 10.03
C ASP A 111 9.63 -9.35 8.64
N GLU A 112 9.31 -10.46 7.97
CA GLU A 112 9.79 -10.73 6.60
C GLU A 112 9.25 -9.70 5.60
N THR A 113 8.03 -9.17 5.81
CA THR A 113 7.51 -8.10 4.95
C THR A 113 8.26 -6.79 5.17
N LEU A 114 8.53 -6.40 6.42
CA LEU A 114 9.37 -5.22 6.69
C LEU A 114 10.76 -5.38 6.10
N GLN A 115 11.38 -6.57 6.24
CA GLN A 115 12.71 -6.82 5.68
C GLN A 115 12.72 -6.66 4.17
N PHE A 116 11.72 -7.21 3.48
CA PHE A 116 11.60 -7.04 2.03
C PHE A 116 11.47 -5.56 1.61
N LEU A 117 10.71 -4.77 2.37
CA LEU A 117 10.53 -3.34 2.08
C LEU A 117 11.80 -2.53 2.37
N GLU A 118 12.55 -2.86 3.42
CA GLU A 118 13.85 -2.25 3.73
C GLU A 118 14.91 -2.62 2.69
N ASP A 119 14.93 -3.87 2.22
CA ASP A 119 15.83 -4.30 1.16
C ASP A 119 15.52 -3.55 -0.15
N ALA A 120 14.22 -3.33 -0.45
CA ALA A 120 13.78 -2.54 -1.59
C ALA A 120 14.11 -1.04 -1.44
N GLU A 121 14.05 -0.51 -0.23
CA GLU A 121 14.51 0.86 0.08
C GLU A 121 16.03 0.99 -0.14
N GLU A 122 16.84 0.09 0.42
CA GLU A 122 18.30 0.14 0.30
C GLU A 122 18.80 0.00 -1.15
N SER A 123 18.03 -0.70 -1.98
CA SER A 123 18.35 -0.94 -3.40
C SER A 123 17.70 0.07 -4.36
N ASP A 124 16.98 1.08 -3.88
CA ASP A 124 16.18 2.03 -4.67
C ASP A 124 15.10 1.32 -5.54
N ASP A 125 14.71 0.09 -5.21
CA ASP A 125 13.72 -0.71 -5.96
C ASP A 125 12.27 -0.34 -5.62
N LEU A 126 12.04 0.47 -4.56
CA LEU A 126 10.69 0.95 -4.22
C LEU A 126 10.04 1.71 -5.37
N GLU A 127 10.80 2.48 -6.16
CA GLU A 127 10.26 3.26 -7.29
C GLU A 127 9.56 2.38 -8.34
N GLY A 128 9.94 1.10 -8.45
CA GLY A 128 9.33 0.14 -9.37
C GLY A 128 8.06 -0.53 -8.86
N PHE A 129 7.56 -0.15 -7.68
CA PHE A 129 6.35 -0.74 -7.12
C PHE A 129 5.12 -0.23 -7.85
N ASP A 130 4.17 -1.12 -8.12
CA ASP A 130 2.91 -0.77 -8.76
C ASP A 130 1.79 -0.53 -7.75
N GLN A 131 0.80 0.27 -8.13
CA GLN A 131 -0.48 0.25 -7.43
C GLN A 131 -1.16 -1.11 -7.62
N VAL A 132 -2.08 -1.52 -6.73
CA VAL A 132 -2.79 -2.81 -6.86
C VAL A 132 -3.49 -2.94 -8.21
N SER A 133 -3.93 -1.83 -8.80
CA SER A 133 -4.57 -1.84 -10.12
C SER A 133 -3.61 -2.15 -11.29
N GLU A 134 -2.29 -2.08 -11.07
CA GLU A 134 -1.23 -2.23 -12.09
C GLU A 134 -1.31 -1.22 -13.25
N MET A 135 -2.10 -0.15 -13.10
CA MET A 135 -2.28 0.87 -14.12
C MET A 135 -1.29 2.04 -14.00
N GLU A 136 -0.66 2.20 -12.84
CA GLU A 136 0.30 3.26 -12.53
C GLU A 136 1.24 2.76 -11.43
N GLU A 137 2.48 3.26 -11.47
CA GLU A 137 3.45 3.11 -10.39
C GLU A 137 2.86 3.67 -9.08
N LEU A 138 3.20 3.04 -7.96
CA LEU A 138 2.82 3.48 -6.62
C LEU A 138 3.47 4.82 -6.29
N PHE A 139 4.73 5.01 -6.67
CA PHE A 139 5.50 6.18 -6.30
C PHE A 139 5.74 7.12 -7.48
N GLY A 140 5.80 8.42 -7.19
CA GLY A 140 6.12 9.41 -8.20
C GLY A 140 5.61 10.81 -7.85
N SER A 141 5.30 11.60 -8.88
CA SER A 141 4.94 13.01 -8.75
C SER A 141 3.50 13.33 -9.17
N SER A 142 2.76 12.33 -9.64
CA SER A 142 1.34 12.45 -9.99
C SER A 142 0.48 12.57 -8.72
N ASN A 143 -0.73 13.13 -8.86
CA ASN A 143 -1.65 13.33 -7.76
C ASN A 143 -2.28 12.05 -7.19
N THR A 144 -2.09 10.93 -7.89
CA THR A 144 -2.51 9.58 -7.49
C THR A 144 -1.38 8.77 -6.88
N GLN A 145 -0.14 9.24 -7.02
CA GLN A 145 1.05 8.55 -6.56
C GLN A 145 1.40 8.94 -5.12
N TRP A 146 2.03 8.01 -4.43
CA TRP A 146 2.58 8.20 -3.10
C TRP A 146 4.01 8.76 -3.18
N GLU A 147 4.42 9.46 -2.13
CA GLU A 147 5.75 10.02 -2.00
C GLU A 147 6.65 8.97 -1.31
N VAL A 148 7.82 8.70 -1.89
CA VAL A 148 8.71 7.61 -1.43
C VAL A 148 9.15 7.85 0.02
N SER A 149 9.51 9.07 0.39
CA SER A 149 10.01 9.35 1.74
C SER A 149 8.95 9.14 2.84
N GLU A 150 7.66 9.29 2.54
CA GLU A 150 6.57 8.93 3.45
C GLU A 150 6.49 7.42 3.69
N ALA A 151 6.78 6.60 2.67
CA ALA A 151 6.83 5.15 2.80
C ALA A 151 8.08 4.70 3.58
N GLU A 152 9.26 5.22 3.24
CA GLU A 152 10.51 5.00 3.98
C GLU A 152 10.36 5.37 5.46
N TYR A 153 9.73 6.52 5.74
CA TYR A 153 9.44 6.94 7.09
C TYR A 153 8.55 5.92 7.82
N MET A 154 7.48 5.43 7.18
CA MET A 154 6.63 4.39 7.75
C MET A 154 7.44 3.11 8.02
N ILE A 155 8.21 2.62 7.05
CA ILE A 155 9.01 1.40 7.15
C ILE A 155 9.97 1.50 8.34
N SER A 156 10.77 2.57 8.41
CA SER A 156 11.70 2.83 9.50
C SER A 156 11.03 2.88 10.87
N ARG A 157 9.88 3.55 10.99
CA ARG A 157 9.15 3.63 12.27
C ARG A 157 8.58 2.28 12.70
N LEU A 158 8.05 1.51 11.77
CA LEU A 158 7.49 0.20 12.07
C LEU A 158 8.59 -0.82 12.40
N ARG A 159 9.75 -0.77 11.73
CA ARG A 159 10.93 -1.55 12.10
C ARG A 159 11.37 -1.24 13.53
N GLY A 160 11.59 0.03 13.84
CA GLY A 160 12.01 0.43 15.18
C GLY A 160 11.03 -0.02 16.27
N MET A 161 9.73 0.07 15.99
CA MET A 161 8.68 -0.42 16.90
C MET A 161 8.74 -1.95 17.08
N TRP A 162 9.01 -2.70 16.01
CA TRP A 162 9.13 -4.15 16.02
C TRP A 162 10.33 -4.62 16.86
N ASP A 163 11.50 -4.04 16.62
CA ASP A 163 12.74 -4.40 17.31
C ASP A 163 12.64 -4.11 18.81
N ASP A 164 12.11 -2.93 19.18
CA ASP A 164 11.85 -2.55 20.56
C ASP A 164 10.92 -3.55 21.28
N TRP A 165 9.90 -4.04 20.59
CA TRP A 165 8.98 -5.03 21.14
C TRP A 165 9.66 -6.39 21.32
N TYR A 166 10.41 -6.84 20.30
CA TYR A 166 11.09 -8.13 20.31
C TYR A 166 12.14 -8.20 21.42
N ASP A 167 12.93 -7.15 21.59
CA ASP A 167 13.95 -7.07 22.66
C ASP A 167 13.32 -7.09 24.05
N LYS A 168 12.20 -6.39 24.26
CA LYS A 168 11.46 -6.45 25.54
C LYS A 168 10.95 -7.87 25.83
N GLN A 169 10.40 -8.57 24.83
CA GLN A 169 9.91 -9.94 25.00
C GLN A 169 11.04 -10.93 25.29
N LYS A 170 12.14 -10.86 24.53
CA LYS A 170 13.31 -11.71 24.73
C LYS A 170 13.91 -11.53 26.12
N ASN A 171 14.05 -10.28 26.58
CA ASN A 171 14.55 -9.99 27.91
C ASN A 171 13.61 -10.53 29.00
N ALA A 172 12.28 -10.38 28.84
CA ALA A 172 11.31 -10.93 29.80
C ALA A 172 11.37 -12.47 29.92
N GLN A 173 11.72 -13.18 28.85
CA GLN A 173 11.86 -14.64 28.85
C GLN A 173 13.16 -15.13 29.50
N LEU A 174 14.21 -14.31 29.58
CA LEU A 174 15.48 -14.66 30.23
C LEU A 174 15.43 -14.58 31.78
N PHE A 175 14.39 -13.94 32.33
CA PHE A 175 14.20 -13.77 33.78
C PHE A 175 13.14 -14.70 34.38
N ASN A 176 12.63 -15.67 33.60
CA ASN A 176 11.73 -16.75 34.05
C ASN A 176 12.38 -18.12 33.81
#